data_AF-A0A7J8TCB4-F1
#
_entry.id   AF-A0A7J8TCB4-F1
#
_cell.length_a   1.000
_cell.length_b   1.000
_cell.length_c   1.000
_cell.angle_alpha   90.00
_cell.angle_beta   90.00
_cell.angle_gamma   90.00
#
_symmetry.space_group_name_H-M   'P 1'
#
loop_
_entity.id
_entity.type
_entity.pdbx_description
1 polymer ?
#
loop_
_entity_poly.entity_id
_entity_poly.type
_entity_poly.pdbx_seq_one_letter_code
_entity_poly.pdbx_strand_id
1 'polypeptide(L)'
;MMTLEYNEWRVRRINDNIPGPSQGDNQSIEKHLWVVPSELEIIKQDFEKKNAELEKKIEQLEEEKIHLGLDVDVQKLETEKLRKGKNKAEEDLDSLKTDYKKLRLSMRTAGLGKTSEQWRQEIQEERNKANRWEKNF
;
A
#
# COMPACT_ATOMS: atom_id res chain seq x y z
N MET A 1 -12.17 60.26 -38.55
CA MET A 1 -12.65 61.62 -38.22
C MET A 1 -13.80 61.50 -37.23
N MET A 2 -13.61 61.91 -35.98
CA MET A 2 -14.73 62.16 -35.06
C MET A 2 -15.15 63.62 -35.25
N THR A 3 -16.43 63.85 -35.53
CA THR A 3 -16.99 65.17 -35.86
C THR A 3 -16.97 66.09 -34.64
N LEU A 4 -16.70 67.38 -34.88
CA LEU A 4 -16.63 68.46 -33.87
C LEU A 4 -17.85 68.51 -32.94
N GLU A 5 -19.01 68.09 -33.44
CA GLU A 5 -20.28 68.01 -32.69
C GLU A 5 -20.22 67.09 -31.45
N TYR A 6 -19.44 66.00 -31.48
CA TYR A 6 -19.35 65.09 -30.33
C TYR A 6 -18.66 65.74 -29.12
N ASN A 7 -17.67 66.60 -29.38
CA ASN A 7 -16.94 67.29 -28.31
C ASN A 7 -17.77 68.43 -27.71
N GLU A 8 -18.52 69.16 -28.52
CA GLU A 8 -19.44 70.20 -28.03
C GLU A 8 -20.60 69.61 -27.20
N TRP A 9 -21.13 68.45 -27.62
CA TRP A 9 -22.12 67.70 -26.84
C TRP A 9 -21.59 67.27 -25.47
N ARG A 10 -20.32 66.85 -25.40
CA ARG A 10 -19.68 66.42 -24.15
C ARG A 10 -19.40 67.58 -23.19
N VAL A 11 -19.01 68.74 -23.70
CA VAL A 11 -18.75 69.95 -22.90
C VAL A 11 -20.04 70.51 -22.28
N ARG A 12 -21.17 70.47 -23.00
CA ARG A 12 -22.47 70.94 -22.46
C ARG A 12 -22.99 70.11 -21.27
N ARG A 13 -22.67 68.81 -21.18
CA ARG A 13 -23.21 67.93 -20.11
C ARG A 13 -22.41 67.91 -18.81
N ILE A 14 -21.18 68.45 -18.79
CA ILE A 14 -20.31 68.36 -17.61
C ILE A 14 -20.84 69.21 -16.43
N ASN A 15 -21.66 70.23 -16.68
CA ASN A 15 -22.11 71.17 -15.63
C ASN A 15 -23.54 70.96 -15.10
N ASP A 16 -24.36 70.09 -15.69
CA ASP A 16 -25.79 70.03 -15.35
C ASP A 16 -26.18 68.90 -14.37
N ASN A 17 -25.24 68.09 -13.88
CA ASN A 17 -25.54 66.92 -13.02
C ASN A 17 -24.78 66.88 -11.69
N ILE A 18 -24.22 68.00 -11.21
CA ILE A 18 -23.70 68.07 -9.84
C ILE A 18 -24.70 68.85 -8.99
N PRO A 19 -25.57 68.20 -8.19
CA PRO A 19 -26.21 68.89 -7.09
C PRO A 19 -25.08 69.36 -6.17
N GLY A 20 -24.94 70.67 -5.95
CA GLY A 20 -23.97 71.21 -5.01
C GLY A 20 -24.14 70.57 -3.63
N PRO A 21 -23.06 70.32 -2.87
CA PRO A 21 -23.18 69.72 -1.54
C PRO A 21 -23.94 70.69 -0.63
N SER A 22 -25.17 70.32 -0.24
CA SER A 22 -25.89 71.02 0.82
C SER A 22 -25.08 70.87 2.10
N GLN A 23 -24.57 71.99 2.59
CA GLN A 23 -23.86 72.13 3.84
C GLN A 23 -24.81 71.83 5.02
N GLY A 24 -24.92 70.55 5.36
CA GLY A 24 -25.77 70.07 6.43
C GLY A 24 -25.74 68.56 6.44
N ASP A 25 -24.75 68.01 7.16
CA ASP A 25 -24.72 66.67 7.79
C ASP A 25 -23.29 66.10 7.78
N ASN A 26 -22.39 66.78 8.50
CA ASN A 26 -21.04 66.28 8.79
C ASN A 26 -21.04 65.13 9.84
N GLN A 27 -22.13 64.35 9.96
CA GLN A 27 -22.30 63.32 10.99
C GLN A 27 -22.50 61.89 10.46
N SER A 28 -22.54 61.65 9.15
CA SER A 28 -22.97 60.35 8.60
C SER A 28 -21.90 59.55 7.85
N ILE A 29 -20.81 60.16 7.37
CA ILE A 29 -19.80 59.40 6.61
C ILE A 29 -19.05 58.42 7.52
N GLU A 30 -18.66 58.85 8.72
CA GLU A 30 -17.90 58.04 9.67
C GLU A 30 -18.75 56.91 10.29
N LYS A 31 -20.07 57.12 10.44
CA LYS A 31 -21.03 56.08 10.89
C LYS A 31 -21.40 55.07 9.79
N HIS A 32 -21.26 55.41 8.51
CA HIS A 32 -21.43 54.47 7.39
C HIS A 32 -20.16 53.67 7.06
N LEU A 33 -19.02 54.09 7.61
CA LEU A 33 -17.79 53.30 7.71
C LEU A 33 -17.83 52.30 8.88
N TRP A 34 -19.02 52.06 9.47
CA TRP A 34 -19.25 50.91 10.32
C TRP A 34 -19.07 49.64 9.48
N VAL A 35 -17.85 49.12 9.56
CA VAL A 35 -17.27 47.82 9.14
C VAL A 35 -18.31 46.71 8.89
N VAL A 36 -19.12 46.83 7.84
CA VAL A 36 -19.85 45.71 7.26
C VAL A 36 -18.99 45.25 6.09
N PRO A 37 -18.33 44.08 6.18
CA PRO A 37 -17.59 43.54 5.07
C PRO A 37 -18.50 43.44 3.85
N SER A 38 -18.01 43.90 2.70
CA SER A 38 -18.75 43.74 1.45
C SER A 38 -18.98 42.25 1.17
N GLU A 39 -20.06 41.90 0.45
CA GLU A 39 -20.35 40.50 0.09
C GLU A 39 -19.15 39.82 -0.60
N LEU A 40 -18.39 40.57 -1.40
CA LEU A 40 -17.17 40.08 -2.04
C LEU A 40 -16.04 39.76 -1.05
N GLU A 41 -15.92 40.56 0.02
CA GLU A 41 -14.90 40.35 1.05
C GLU A 41 -15.21 39.11 1.91
N ILE A 42 -16.50 38.86 2.19
CA ILE A 42 -16.97 37.63 2.84
C ILE A 42 -16.67 36.43 1.94
N ILE A 43 -17.04 36.49 0.66
CA ILE A 43 -16.78 35.41 -0.31
C ILE A 43 -15.28 35.12 -0.43
N LYS A 44 -14.44 36.16 -0.44
CA LYS A 44 -13.00 36.01 -0.50
C LYS A 44 -12.45 35.28 0.74
N GLN A 45 -12.86 35.70 1.94
CA GLN A 45 -12.44 35.03 3.18
C GLN A 45 -12.89 33.56 3.23
N ASP A 46 -14.12 33.28 2.82
CA ASP A 46 -14.63 31.90 2.76
C ASP A 46 -13.82 31.05 1.76
N PHE A 47 -13.46 31.62 0.61
CA PHE A 47 -12.62 30.94 -0.37
C PHE A 47 -11.22 30.65 0.19
N GLU A 48 -10.57 31.62 0.83
CA GLU A 48 -9.27 31.43 1.48
C GLU A 48 -9.31 30.34 2.55
N LYS A 49 -10.36 30.34 3.38
CA LYS A 49 -10.57 29.30 4.40
C LYS A 49 -10.74 27.91 3.78
N LYS A 50 -11.55 27.80 2.73
CA LYS A 50 -11.74 26.54 1.99
C LYS A 50 -10.45 26.05 1.35
N ASN A 51 -9.63 26.96 0.83
CA ASN A 51 -8.36 26.62 0.22
C ASN A 51 -7.38 26.07 1.27
N ALA A 52 -7.29 26.72 2.44
CA ALA A 52 -6.47 26.23 3.55
C ALA A 52 -6.93 24.85 4.08
N GLU A 53 -8.25 24.62 4.16
CA GLU A 53 -8.80 23.30 4.51
C GLU A 53 -8.42 22.21 3.48
N LEU A 54 -8.40 22.56 2.19
CA LEU A 54 -8.01 21.64 1.13
C LEU A 54 -6.51 21.35 1.14
N GLU A 55 -5.65 22.37 1.31
CA GLU A 55 -4.21 22.19 1.44
C GLU A 55 -3.86 21.24 2.59
N LYS A 56 -4.49 21.42 3.76
CA LYS A 56 -4.29 20.51 4.90
C LYS A 56 -4.72 19.07 4.59
N LYS A 57 -5.82 18.88 3.86
CA LYS A 57 -6.26 17.54 3.44
C LYS A 57 -5.30 16.91 2.43
N ILE A 58 -4.73 17.70 1.52
CA ILE A 58 -3.74 17.22 0.56
C ILE A 58 -2.50 16.74 1.31
N GLU A 59 -1.99 17.53 2.26
CA GLU A 59 -0.83 17.16 3.09
C GLU A 59 -1.08 15.83 3.85
N GLN A 60 -2.25 15.69 4.49
CA GLN A 60 -2.63 14.44 5.16
C GLN A 60 -2.66 13.23 4.21
N LEU A 61 -3.23 13.40 3.01
CA LEU A 61 -3.28 12.34 2.01
C LEU A 61 -1.90 11.98 1.46
N GLU A 62 -1.00 12.95 1.34
CA GLU A 62 0.39 12.71 0.93
C GLU A 62 1.16 11.91 1.99
N GLU A 63 0.98 12.24 3.28
CA GLU A 63 1.54 11.47 4.39
C GLU A 63 0.99 10.03 4.42
N GLU A 64 -0.34 9.85 4.33
CA GLU A 64 -0.97 8.53 4.28
C GLU A 64 -0.48 7.71 3.09
N LYS A 65 -0.34 8.32 1.91
CA LYS A 65 0.21 7.66 0.72
C LYS A 65 1.63 7.17 0.95
N ILE A 66 2.49 7.96 1.60
CA ILE A 66 3.86 7.55 1.91
C ILE A 66 3.86 6.37 2.87
N HIS A 67 3.06 6.43 3.95
CA HIS A 67 2.96 5.34 4.91
C HIS A 67 2.50 4.03 4.27
N LEU A 68 1.41 4.09 3.48
CA LEU A 68 0.90 2.92 2.76
C LEU A 68 1.92 2.38 1.75
N GLY A 69 2.69 3.25 1.10
CA GLY A 69 3.78 2.84 0.21
C GLY A 69 4.83 2.01 0.94
N LEU A 70 5.24 2.46 2.13
CA LEU A 70 6.19 1.74 2.98
C LEU A 70 5.64 0.38 3.44
N ASP A 71 4.38 0.33 3.88
CA ASP A 71 3.74 -0.92 4.31
C ASP A 71 3.71 -1.95 3.18
N VAL A 72 3.38 -1.51 1.96
CA VAL A 72 3.36 -2.38 0.77
C VAL A 72 4.75 -2.94 0.48
N ASP A 73 5.80 -2.14 0.59
CA ASP A 73 7.17 -2.60 0.34
C ASP A 73 7.68 -3.55 1.44
N VAL A 74 7.31 -3.31 2.71
CA VAL A 74 7.56 -4.24 3.81
C VAL A 74 6.89 -5.59 3.55
N GLN A 75 5.60 -5.60 3.18
CA GLN A 75 4.87 -6.83 2.87
C GLN A 75 5.48 -7.59 1.68
N LYS A 76 5.93 -6.88 0.64
CA LYS A 76 6.65 -7.51 -0.49
C LYS A 76 7.94 -8.20 -0.02
N LEU A 77 8.73 -7.55 0.83
CA LEU A 77 9.98 -8.13 1.34
C LEU A 77 9.73 -9.36 2.22
N GLU A 78 8.72 -9.31 3.08
CA GLU A 78 8.34 -10.45 3.94
C GLU A 78 7.86 -11.65 3.11
N THR A 79 6.97 -11.42 2.14
CA THR A 79 6.46 -12.47 1.26
C THR A 79 7.57 -13.11 0.42
N GLU A 80 8.53 -12.32 -0.06
CA GLU A 80 9.69 -12.86 -0.77
C GLU A 80 10.60 -13.71 0.12
N LYS A 81 10.85 -13.27 1.36
CA LYS A 81 11.63 -14.05 2.34
C LYS A 81 10.96 -15.39 2.65
N LEU A 82 9.64 -15.38 2.87
CA LEU A 82 8.85 -16.59 3.09
C LEU A 82 8.90 -17.53 1.88
N ARG A 83 8.78 -17.00 0.66
CA ARG A 83 8.90 -17.79 -0.58
C ARG A 83 10.25 -18.50 -0.67
N LYS A 84 11.36 -17.78 -0.41
CA LYS A 84 12.71 -18.37 -0.42
C LYS A 84 12.86 -19.47 0.63
N GLY A 85 12.35 -19.24 1.84
CA GLY A 85 12.35 -20.25 2.91
C GLY A 85 11.56 -21.50 2.55
N LYS A 86 10.36 -21.33 1.98
CA LYS A 86 9.51 -22.44 1.51
C LYS A 86 10.22 -23.29 0.45
N ASN A 87 10.79 -22.65 -0.58
CA ASN A 87 11.46 -23.36 -1.67
C ASN A 87 12.63 -24.21 -1.15
N LYS A 88 13.45 -23.66 -0.23
CA LYS A 88 14.54 -24.41 0.39
C LYS A 88 14.03 -25.62 1.19
N ALA A 89 12.99 -25.44 2.00
CA ALA A 89 12.41 -26.53 2.78
C ALA A 89 11.82 -27.63 1.88
N GLU A 90 11.28 -27.26 0.71
CA GLU A 90 10.75 -28.19 -0.29
C GLU A 90 11.88 -28.98 -0.97
N GLU A 91 12.98 -28.32 -1.35
CA GLU A 91 14.20 -28.98 -1.87
C GLU A 91 14.79 -29.96 -0.84
N ASP A 92 14.91 -29.55 0.43
CA ASP A 92 15.41 -30.38 1.51
C ASP A 92 14.52 -31.61 1.74
N LEU A 93 13.19 -31.42 1.67
CA LEU A 93 12.21 -32.51 1.80
C LEU A 93 12.31 -33.52 0.65
N ASP A 94 12.45 -33.04 -0.59
CA ASP A 94 12.60 -33.90 -1.75
C ASP A 94 13.91 -34.69 -1.70
N SER A 95 15.00 -34.05 -1.27
CA SER A 95 16.28 -34.73 -1.04
C SER A 95 16.13 -35.84 0.01
N LEU A 96 15.58 -35.51 1.18
CA LEU A 96 15.33 -36.47 2.25
C LEU A 96 14.45 -37.65 1.80
N LYS A 97 13.41 -37.37 1.01
CA LYS A 97 12.53 -38.39 0.43
C LYS A 97 13.28 -39.32 -0.51
N THR A 98 14.23 -38.80 -1.30
CA THR A 98 15.06 -39.62 -2.18
C THR A 98 16.01 -40.50 -1.38
N ASP A 99 16.64 -39.97 -0.34
CA ASP A 99 17.59 -40.71 0.49
C ASP A 99 16.89 -41.78 1.34
N TYR A 100 15.70 -41.47 1.87
CA TYR A 100 14.86 -42.46 2.54
C TYR A 100 14.48 -43.63 1.62
N LYS A 101 14.10 -43.33 0.36
CA LYS A 101 13.80 -44.39 -0.62
C LYS A 101 15.02 -45.27 -0.89
N LYS A 102 16.21 -44.67 -1.07
CA LYS A 102 17.47 -45.41 -1.25
C LYS A 102 17.76 -46.29 -0.03
N LEU A 103 17.71 -45.73 1.17
CA LEU A 103 17.95 -46.46 2.41
C LEU A 103 17.00 -47.66 2.56
N ARG A 104 15.70 -47.45 2.31
CA ARG A 104 14.70 -48.53 2.34
C ARG A 104 15.00 -49.64 1.34
N LEU A 105 15.46 -49.29 0.14
CA LEU A 105 15.88 -50.28 -0.87
C LEU A 105 17.13 -51.03 -0.40
N SER A 106 18.14 -50.33 0.11
CA SER A 106 19.36 -50.94 0.65
C SER A 106 19.07 -51.90 1.81
N MET A 107 18.17 -51.54 2.74
CA MET A 107 17.74 -52.42 3.83
C MET A 107 17.05 -53.70 3.33
N ARG A 108 16.27 -53.61 2.25
CA ARG A 108 15.65 -54.78 1.60
C ARG A 108 16.71 -55.68 0.98
N THR A 109 17.65 -55.10 0.22
CA THR A 109 18.72 -55.86 -0.44
C THR A 109 19.66 -56.54 0.55
N ALA A 110 19.99 -55.87 1.67
CA ALA A 110 20.83 -56.42 2.72
C ALA A 110 20.12 -57.46 3.62
N GLY A 111 18.83 -57.75 3.39
CA GLY A 111 18.06 -58.70 4.22
C GLY A 111 17.71 -58.18 5.62
N LEU A 112 18.03 -56.92 5.93
CA LEU A 112 17.72 -56.24 7.21
C LEU A 112 16.22 -55.95 7.38
N GLY A 113 15.41 -56.13 6.33
CA GLY A 113 13.95 -56.01 6.38
C GLY A 113 13.21 -57.27 6.85
N LYS A 114 13.92 -58.38 7.14
CA LYS A 114 13.32 -59.62 7.63
C LYS A 114 12.85 -59.46 9.07
N THR A 115 11.67 -60.00 9.40
CA THR A 115 11.22 -60.07 10.79
C THR A 115 12.02 -61.12 11.57
N SER A 116 12.08 -61.00 12.90
CA SER A 116 12.82 -61.94 13.75
C SER A 116 12.40 -63.40 13.55
N GLU A 117 11.13 -63.65 13.23
CA GLU A 117 10.61 -65.00 12.94
C GLU A 117 11.19 -65.57 11.63
N GLN A 118 11.27 -64.76 10.57
CA GLN A 118 11.90 -65.17 9.31
C GLN A 118 13.37 -65.54 9.51
N TRP A 119 14.09 -64.79 10.35
CA TRP A 119 15.47 -65.12 10.72
C TRP A 119 15.58 -66.45 11.48
N ARG A 120 14.69 -66.72 12.44
CA ARG A 120 14.70 -67.99 13.19
C ARG A 120 14.41 -69.17 12.27
N GLN A 121 13.49 -69.00 11.32
CA GLN A 121 13.10 -70.05 10.39
C GLN A 121 14.24 -70.40 9.42
N GLU A 122 14.93 -69.40 8.89
CA GLU A 122 16.10 -69.59 8.02
C GLU A 122 17.28 -70.25 8.77
N ILE A 123 17.54 -69.85 10.02
CA ILE A 123 18.54 -70.52 10.86
C ILE A 123 18.18 -72.00 11.11
N GLN A 124 16.90 -72.30 11.35
CA GLN A 124 16.43 -73.67 11.56
C GLN A 124 16.58 -74.51 10.28
N GLU A 125 16.27 -73.94 9.11
CA GLU A 125 16.47 -74.59 7.81
C GLU A 125 17.93 -74.88 7.51
N GLU A 126 18.83 -73.93 7.76
CA GLU A 126 20.28 -74.14 7.59
C GLU A 126 20.84 -75.19 8.56
N ARG A 127 20.41 -75.19 9.83
CA ARG A 127 20.74 -76.26 10.79
C ARG A 127 20.29 -77.63 10.29
N ASN A 128 19.09 -77.72 9.73
CA ASN A 128 18.57 -78.96 9.16
C ASN A 128 19.32 -79.40 7.89
N LYS A 129 19.85 -78.46 7.10
CA LYS A 129 20.74 -78.76 5.96
C LYS A 129 22.08 -79.30 6.46
N ALA A 130 22.73 -78.63 7.42
CA ALA A 130 24.00 -79.06 7.98
C ALA A 130 23.92 -80.48 8.58
N ASN A 131 22.87 -80.75 9.38
CA ASN A 131 22.62 -82.09 9.94
C ASN A 131 22.39 -83.17 8.87
N ARG A 132 21.87 -82.80 7.69
CA ARG A 132 21.73 -83.73 6.56
C ARG A 132 23.06 -83.98 5.87
N TRP A 133 23.91 -82.97 5.73
CA TRP A 133 25.26 -83.12 5.21
C TRP A 133 26.12 -84.00 6.12
N GLU A 134 26.05 -83.82 7.44
CA GLU A 134 26.77 -84.67 8.42
C GLU A 134 26.32 -86.13 8.45
N LYS A 135 25.09 -86.43 8.00
CA LYS A 135 24.59 -87.82 7.89
C LYS A 135 24.91 -88.47 6.55
N ASN A 136 25.24 -87.67 5.55
CA ASN A 136 25.53 -88.13 4.19
C ASN A 136 27.05 -88.25 3.91
N PHE A 137 27.89 -87.92 4.90
CA PHE A 137 29.33 -88.17 4.98
C PHE A 137 29.62 -89.07 6.17
#